data_AF-A0A378F1J6-F1
#
_entry.id   AF-A0A378F1J6-F1
#
_cell.length_a   1.000
_cell.length_b   1.000
_cell.length_c   1.000
_cell.angle_alpha   90.00
_cell.angle_beta   90.00
_cell.angle_gamma   90.00
#
_symmetry.space_group_name_H-M   'P 1'
#
loop_
_entity.id
_entity.type
_entity.pdbx_description
1 polymer ?
#
loop_
_entity_poly.entity_id
_entity_poly.type
_entity_poly.pdbx_seq_one_letter_code
_entity_poly.pdbx_strand_id
1 'polypeptide(L)'
;MLSTLCEIMQSKDPQNVIIADVTDRIVDHSDESFIDALKDFYLVCSDDYFLNDKVGEWIDISDTEAVNKKILDDIINRHPWSKVYEAKHSVYKANIADKENKAWKSQLTGLLTSVLQPHFKPHEFAVDIVSDCAFKDLDKTEVKLLVKDLKNRYEIKPLIECGDKLNQYQIIKYCIRVFVDRDIKERVTPEIIYKINYIAVKRIALLN
;
A
#
# COMPACT_ATOMS: atom_id res chain seq x y z
N MET A 1 4.90 6.25 6.10
CA MET A 1 6.15 6.58 6.82
C MET A 1 7.27 5.68 6.36
N LEU A 2 7.31 4.39 6.72
CA LEU A 2 8.38 3.49 6.23
C LEU A 2 8.41 3.39 4.69
N SER A 3 7.26 3.29 4.03
CA SER A 3 7.19 3.34 2.56
C SER A 3 7.77 4.62 1.98
N THR A 4 7.47 5.76 2.61
CA THR A 4 7.98 7.09 2.21
C THR A 4 9.49 7.19 2.42
N LEU A 5 10.01 6.64 3.52
CA LEU A 5 11.45 6.53 3.77
C LEU A 5 12.14 5.76 2.64
N CYS A 6 11.61 4.58 2.29
CA CYS A 6 12.14 3.76 1.19
C CYS A 6 12.05 4.47 -0.17
N GLU A 7 10.94 5.17 -0.46
CA GLU A 7 10.78 5.93 -1.71
C GLU A 7 11.78 7.08 -1.83
N ILE A 8 12.06 7.79 -0.72
CA ILE A 8 13.05 8.88 -0.70
C ILE A 8 14.44 8.30 -0.97
N MET A 9 14.80 7.20 -0.31
CA MET A 9 16.09 6.53 -0.52
C MET A 9 16.24 6.03 -1.98
N GLN A 10 15.20 5.42 -2.56
CA GLN A 10 15.22 4.93 -3.95
C GLN A 10 15.23 6.04 -5.01
N SER A 11 14.69 7.23 -4.71
CA SER A 11 14.61 8.33 -5.69
C SER A 11 15.98 8.87 -6.14
N LYS A 12 17.05 8.49 -5.44
CA LYS A 12 18.44 8.94 -5.68
C LYS A 12 19.40 7.79 -5.99
N ASP A 13 19.11 6.58 -5.53
CA ASP A 13 19.79 5.35 -5.95
C ASP A 13 18.75 4.33 -6.46
N PRO A 14 18.75 4.00 -7.77
CA PRO A 14 17.76 3.07 -8.33
C PRO A 14 17.96 1.61 -7.87
N GLN A 15 19.06 1.30 -7.19
CA GLN A 15 19.25 -0.05 -6.65
C GLN A 15 18.40 -0.28 -5.41
N ASN A 16 17.77 -1.46 -5.35
CA ASN A 16 17.09 -1.89 -4.14
C ASN A 16 18.16 -2.21 -3.09
N VAL A 17 18.25 -1.39 -2.05
CA VAL A 17 19.30 -1.44 -1.04
C VAL A 17 19.38 -2.79 -0.31
N ILE A 18 18.24 -3.47 -0.12
CA ILE A 18 18.20 -4.84 0.45
C ILE A 18 18.83 -5.82 -0.52
N ILE A 19 18.48 -5.74 -1.81
CA ILE A 19 19.03 -6.63 -2.83
C ILE A 19 20.53 -6.37 -3.01
N ALA A 20 20.97 -5.11 -2.96
CA ALA A 20 22.37 -4.73 -3.01
C ALA A 20 23.15 -5.31 -1.82
N ASP A 21 22.72 -5.09 -0.57
CA ASP A 21 23.37 -5.63 0.64
C ASP A 21 23.43 -7.17 0.63
N VAL A 22 22.36 -7.84 0.23
CA VAL A 22 22.35 -9.31 0.10
C VAL A 22 23.28 -9.77 -1.03
N THR A 23 23.35 -9.03 -2.14
CA THR A 23 24.21 -9.38 -3.29
C THR A 23 25.68 -9.16 -2.99
N ASP A 24 26.03 -8.07 -2.33
CA ASP A 24 27.42 -7.75 -1.94
C ASP A 24 27.98 -8.81 -0.97
N ARG A 25 27.16 -9.31 -0.04
CA ARG A 25 27.54 -10.42 0.86
C ARG A 25 27.83 -11.72 0.11
N ILE A 26 27.12 -11.99 -0.99
CA ILE A 26 27.36 -13.17 -1.84
C ILE A 26 28.66 -13.03 -2.62
N VAL A 27 29.01 -11.81 -3.06
CA VAL A 27 30.29 -11.55 -3.76
C VAL A 27 31.49 -11.85 -2.86
N ASP A 28 31.36 -11.65 -1.54
CA ASP A 28 32.38 -11.98 -0.53
C ASP A 28 32.40 -13.48 -0.14
N HIS A 29 31.37 -14.26 -0.46
CA HIS A 29 31.22 -15.68 -0.11
C HIS A 29 30.92 -16.53 -1.35
N SER A 30 31.97 -16.93 -2.05
CA SER A 30 31.95 -17.51 -3.40
C SER A 30 31.16 -18.81 -3.62
N ASP A 31 30.59 -19.40 -2.57
CA ASP A 31 29.83 -20.67 -2.62
C ASP A 31 28.38 -20.52 -2.13
N GLU A 32 27.94 -19.33 -1.70
CA GLU A 32 26.61 -19.14 -1.12
C GLU A 32 25.56 -18.83 -2.20
N SER A 33 24.43 -19.54 -2.17
CA SER A 33 23.32 -19.23 -3.08
C SER A 33 22.61 -17.96 -2.63
N PHE A 34 22.11 -17.14 -3.56
CA PHE A 34 21.34 -15.94 -3.23
C PHE A 34 20.16 -16.20 -2.30
N ILE A 35 19.55 -17.39 -2.43
CA ILE A 35 18.43 -17.79 -1.58
C ILE A 35 18.89 -18.01 -0.14
N ASP A 36 20.09 -18.54 0.07
CA ASP A 36 20.61 -18.82 1.41
C ASP A 36 21.08 -17.54 2.09
N ALA A 37 21.79 -16.66 1.37
CA ALA A 37 22.14 -15.32 1.87
C ALA A 37 20.89 -14.48 2.24
N LEU A 38 19.82 -14.59 1.45
CA LEU A 38 18.56 -13.92 1.77
C LEU A 38 17.88 -14.51 3.02
N LYS A 39 17.90 -15.84 3.20
CA LYS A 39 17.38 -16.47 4.42
C LYS A 39 18.16 -16.02 5.65
N ASP A 40 19.49 -16.04 5.55
CA ASP A 40 20.37 -15.65 6.64
C ASP A 40 20.16 -14.19 7.01
N PHE A 41 20.03 -13.30 6.02
CA PHE A 41 19.60 -11.92 6.25
C PHE A 41 18.34 -11.85 7.11
N TYR A 42 17.25 -12.54 6.77
CA TYR A 42 16.02 -12.50 7.56
C TYR A 42 16.12 -13.22 8.93
N LEU A 43 17.00 -14.20 9.07
CA LEU A 43 17.23 -14.88 10.35
C LEU A 43 17.99 -14.00 11.34
N VAL A 44 18.97 -13.23 10.86
CA VAL A 44 19.79 -12.35 11.71
C VAL A 44 19.23 -10.93 11.84
N CYS A 45 18.38 -10.51 10.91
CA CYS A 45 17.81 -9.17 10.87
C CYS A 45 16.39 -9.16 11.46
N SER A 46 16.32 -9.15 12.80
CA SER A 46 15.05 -8.91 13.50
C SER A 46 14.47 -7.54 13.15
N ASP A 47 13.16 -7.32 13.35
CA ASP A 47 12.53 -6.02 13.10
C ASP A 47 13.23 -4.87 13.86
N ASP A 48 13.66 -5.13 15.10
CA ASP A 48 14.39 -4.15 15.92
C ASP A 48 15.76 -3.84 15.33
N TYR A 49 16.55 -4.86 14.96
CA TYR A 49 17.87 -4.66 14.35
C TYR A 49 17.75 -4.03 12.95
N PHE A 50 16.72 -4.41 12.19
CA PHE A 50 16.44 -3.83 10.89
C PHE A 50 16.22 -2.32 10.99
N LEU A 51 15.32 -1.89 11.88
CA LEU A 51 14.96 -0.48 12.02
C LEU A 51 16.07 0.34 12.67
N ASN A 52 16.67 -0.15 13.76
CA ASN A 52 17.62 0.66 14.53
C ASN A 52 19.03 0.68 13.93
N ASP A 53 19.46 -0.42 13.31
CA ASP A 53 20.82 -0.56 12.80
C ASP A 53 20.84 -0.51 11.26
N LYS A 54 20.18 -1.46 10.59
CA LYS A 54 20.34 -1.62 9.12
C LYS A 54 19.81 -0.46 8.31
N VAL A 55 18.61 0.02 8.63
CA VAL A 55 18.05 1.19 7.94
C VAL A 55 18.88 2.43 8.25
N GLY A 56 19.43 2.56 9.47
CA GLY A 56 20.35 3.65 9.83
C GLY A 56 21.61 3.66 8.96
N GLU A 57 22.27 2.51 8.81
CA GLU A 57 23.46 2.34 7.95
C GLU A 57 23.18 2.78 6.50
N TRP A 58 22.02 2.41 5.95
CA TRP A 58 21.64 2.79 4.59
C TRP A 58 21.30 4.28 4.46
N ILE A 59 20.78 4.90 5.52
CA ILE A 59 20.49 6.33 5.52
C ILE A 59 21.78 7.14 5.53
N ASP A 60 22.78 6.71 6.31
CA ASP A 60 24.08 7.39 6.46
C ASP A 60 24.85 7.53 5.14
N ILE A 61 24.64 6.61 4.20
CA ILE A 61 25.26 6.64 2.86
C ILE A 61 24.39 7.33 1.80
N SER A 62 23.22 7.86 2.18
CA SER A 62 22.27 8.48 1.24
C SER A 62 22.35 10.01 1.25
N ASP A 63 22.19 10.64 0.08
CA ASP A 63 22.11 12.11 -0.07
C ASP A 63 20.92 12.78 0.63
N THR A 64 20.05 11.97 1.25
CA THR A 64 18.81 12.41 1.92
C THR A 64 18.85 12.16 3.44
N GLU A 65 20.06 11.96 3.97
CA GLU A 65 20.37 11.62 5.36
C GLU A 65 19.50 12.37 6.37
N ALA A 66 19.53 13.71 6.36
CA ALA A 66 18.81 14.52 7.35
C ALA A 66 17.29 14.29 7.36
N VAL A 67 16.67 14.15 6.18
CA VAL A 67 15.23 13.90 6.06
C VAL A 67 14.90 12.48 6.48
N ASN A 68 15.70 11.51 6.05
CA ASN A 68 15.49 10.11 6.34
C ASN A 68 15.71 9.77 7.82
N LYS A 69 16.74 10.36 8.46
CA LYS A 69 16.97 10.23 9.90
C LYS A 69 15.78 10.72 10.71
N LYS A 70 15.18 11.85 10.32
CA LYS A 70 13.96 12.34 10.97
C LYS A 70 12.82 11.31 10.86
N ILE A 71 12.55 10.80 9.65
CA ILE A 71 11.45 9.86 9.44
C ILE A 71 11.70 8.53 10.16
N LEU A 72 12.95 8.06 10.20
CA LEU A 72 13.33 6.86 10.95
C LEU A 72 13.17 7.06 12.46
N ASP A 73 13.63 8.20 12.99
CA ASP A 73 13.44 8.56 14.39
C ASP A 73 11.95 8.60 14.75
N ASP A 74 11.12 9.19 13.88
CA ASP A 74 9.67 9.20 14.08
C ASP A 74 9.06 7.79 14.12
N ILE A 75 9.60 6.84 13.36
CA ILE A 75 9.16 5.43 13.37
C ILE A 75 9.58 4.76 14.68
N ILE A 76 10.87 4.84 15.05
CA ILE A 76 11.45 4.20 16.24
C ILE A 76 10.79 4.74 17.51
N ASN A 77 10.66 6.06 17.62
CA ASN A 77 10.12 6.74 18.80
C ASN A 77 8.59 6.85 18.79
N ARG A 78 7.90 6.20 17.84
CA ARG A 78 6.44 6.20 17.73
C ARG A 78 5.84 7.60 17.69
N HIS A 79 6.40 8.46 16.84
CA HIS A 79 5.85 9.75 16.47
C HIS A 79 5.13 9.65 15.11
N PRO A 80 3.95 9.00 15.03
CA PRO A 80 3.28 8.81 13.76
C PRO A 80 2.85 10.15 13.17
N TRP A 81 2.90 10.22 11.84
CA TRP A 81 2.34 11.32 11.08
C TRP A 81 0.85 11.50 11.35
N SER A 82 0.40 12.74 11.28
CA SER A 82 -0.99 13.10 11.55
C SER A 82 -1.89 12.68 10.40
N LYS A 83 -2.94 11.89 10.68
CA LYS A 83 -4.02 11.63 9.73
C LYS A 83 -4.88 12.87 9.60
N VAL A 84 -4.85 13.52 8.44
CA VAL A 84 -5.56 14.78 8.20
C VAL A 84 -6.85 14.59 7.40
N TYR A 85 -6.96 13.47 6.69
CA TYR A 85 -8.15 13.10 5.94
C TYR A 85 -8.35 11.58 5.98
N GLU A 86 -9.60 11.15 6.11
CA GLU A 86 -10.01 9.76 5.90
C GLU A 86 -11.42 9.73 5.31
N ALA A 87 -11.59 8.95 4.25
CA ALA A 87 -12.91 8.63 3.71
C ALA A 87 -12.98 7.17 3.32
N LYS A 88 -14.15 6.57 3.56
CA LYS A 88 -14.45 5.18 3.20
C LYS A 88 -15.59 5.20 2.20
N HIS A 89 -15.37 4.55 1.07
CA HIS A 89 -16.34 4.45 0.00
C HIS A 89 -16.49 3.01 -0.43
N SER A 90 -17.71 2.65 -0.79
CA SER A 90 -18.03 1.31 -1.28
C SER A 90 -18.45 1.42 -2.74
N VAL A 91 -17.95 0.50 -3.56
CA VAL A 91 -18.47 0.23 -4.89
C VAL A 91 -19.48 -0.91 -4.77
N TYR A 92 -20.70 -0.62 -5.19
CA TYR A 92 -21.83 -1.57 -5.16
C TYR A 92 -22.07 -2.18 -6.53
N LYS A 93 -22.82 -3.28 -6.58
CA LYS A 93 -23.19 -4.00 -7.82
C LYS A 93 -21.98 -4.52 -8.62
N ALA A 94 -20.85 -4.73 -7.96
CA ALA A 94 -19.70 -5.37 -8.56
C ALA A 94 -19.94 -6.87 -8.76
N ASN A 95 -19.27 -7.45 -9.75
CA ASN A 95 -19.21 -8.89 -9.94
C ASN A 95 -18.28 -9.51 -8.88
N ILE A 96 -18.57 -10.72 -8.39
CA ILE A 96 -17.66 -11.45 -7.49
C ILE A 96 -16.24 -11.64 -8.06
N ALA A 97 -16.10 -11.64 -9.39
CA ALA A 97 -14.82 -11.67 -10.09
C ALA A 97 -14.11 -10.32 -10.11
N ASP A 98 -14.82 -9.20 -9.91
CA ASP A 98 -14.23 -7.87 -9.89
C ASP A 98 -13.25 -7.75 -8.71
N LYS A 99 -12.10 -7.15 -8.99
CA LYS A 99 -11.03 -6.89 -8.03
C LYS A 99 -10.82 -5.39 -7.86
N GLU A 100 -9.89 -5.04 -7.00
CA GLU A 100 -9.45 -3.65 -6.91
C GLU A 100 -9.00 -3.11 -8.27
N ASN A 101 -9.40 -1.87 -8.57
CA ASN A 101 -8.97 -1.19 -9.78
C ASN A 101 -7.64 -0.48 -9.51
N LYS A 102 -6.52 -1.17 -9.77
CA LYS A 102 -5.16 -0.65 -9.56
C LYS A 102 -4.89 0.64 -10.35
N ALA A 103 -5.39 0.72 -11.59
CA ALA A 103 -5.23 1.90 -12.43
C ALA A 103 -5.95 3.12 -11.85
N TRP A 104 -7.20 2.94 -11.39
CA TRP A 104 -7.95 3.98 -10.71
C TRP A 104 -7.26 4.43 -9.42
N LYS A 105 -6.75 3.48 -8.61
CA LYS A 105 -6.02 3.79 -7.37
C LYS A 105 -4.78 4.65 -7.68
N SER A 106 -3.98 4.27 -8.66
CA SER A 106 -2.81 5.03 -9.09
C SER A 106 -3.17 6.44 -9.59
N GLN A 107 -4.23 6.56 -10.40
CA GLN A 107 -4.72 7.86 -10.87
C GLN A 107 -5.21 8.75 -9.70
N LEU A 108 -5.96 8.18 -8.76
CA LEU A 108 -6.44 8.92 -7.59
C LEU A 108 -5.26 9.37 -6.71
N THR A 109 -4.29 8.50 -6.45
CA THR A 109 -3.05 8.88 -5.75
C THR A 109 -2.38 10.06 -6.43
N GLY A 110 -2.17 10.02 -7.74
CA GLY A 110 -1.54 11.12 -8.49
C GLY A 110 -2.30 12.45 -8.38
N LEU A 111 -3.64 12.42 -8.41
CA LEU A 111 -4.47 13.62 -8.25
C LEU A 111 -4.39 14.21 -6.85
N LEU A 112 -4.44 13.36 -5.82
CA LEU A 112 -4.32 13.79 -4.43
C LEU A 112 -2.92 14.36 -4.15
N THR A 113 -1.89 13.70 -4.66
CA THR A 113 -0.51 14.20 -4.63
C THR A 113 -0.40 15.57 -5.28
N SER A 114 -1.04 15.79 -6.44
CA SER A 114 -1.03 17.09 -7.13
C SER A 114 -1.71 18.22 -6.32
N VAL A 115 -2.67 17.89 -5.46
CA VAL A 115 -3.27 18.87 -4.52
C VAL A 115 -2.33 19.20 -3.38
N LEU A 116 -1.52 18.24 -2.92
CA LEU A 116 -0.66 18.39 -1.75
C LEU A 116 0.70 19.05 -2.07
N GLN A 117 1.29 18.75 -3.24
CA GLN A 117 2.61 19.22 -3.65
C GLN A 117 2.80 20.76 -3.63
N PRO A 118 1.80 21.60 -3.95
CA PRO A 118 1.95 23.05 -3.82
C PRO A 118 2.10 23.52 -2.37
N HIS A 119 1.69 22.70 -1.40
CA HIS A 119 1.64 23.06 0.02
C HIS A 119 2.68 22.32 0.86
N PHE A 120 3.17 21.17 0.39
CA PHE A 120 4.04 20.26 1.13
C PHE A 120 5.12 19.67 0.22
N LYS A 121 6.31 19.44 0.76
CA LYS A 121 7.36 18.69 0.07
C LYS A 121 6.95 17.21 -0.07
N PRO A 122 7.46 16.47 -1.05
CA PRO A 122 7.09 15.06 -1.25
C PRO A 122 7.31 14.16 -0.01
N HIS A 123 8.29 14.47 0.84
CA HIS A 123 8.58 13.74 2.08
C HIS A 123 7.81 14.22 3.31
N GLU A 124 6.93 15.21 3.16
CA GLU A 124 6.15 15.81 4.25
C GLU A 124 4.71 15.22 4.33
N PHE A 125 4.30 14.39 3.37
CA PHE A 125 2.97 13.80 3.33
C PHE A 125 2.95 12.41 2.69
N ALA A 126 1.89 11.65 2.95
CA ALA A 126 1.63 10.37 2.31
C ALA A 126 0.16 10.22 1.96
N VAL A 127 -0.11 9.67 0.77
CA VAL A 127 -1.45 9.28 0.33
C VAL A 127 -1.56 7.76 0.40
N ASP A 128 -2.42 7.27 1.28
CA ASP A 128 -2.67 5.85 1.47
C ASP A 128 -4.08 5.50 0.97
N ILE A 129 -4.17 4.58 0.01
CA ILE A 129 -5.44 4.11 -0.54
C ILE A 129 -5.45 2.59 -0.40
N VAL A 130 -6.28 2.08 0.50
CA VAL A 130 -6.42 0.63 0.74
C VAL A 130 -7.75 0.16 0.19
N SER A 131 -7.73 -0.98 -0.49
CA SER A 131 -8.93 -1.65 -0.98
C SER A 131 -9.19 -2.93 -0.18
N ASP A 132 -10.46 -3.18 0.11
CA ASP A 132 -10.93 -4.42 0.67
C ASP A 132 -12.03 -4.99 -0.21
N CYS A 133 -11.97 -6.29 -0.49
CA CYS A 133 -12.88 -6.99 -1.40
C CYS A 133 -13.45 -8.19 -0.66
N ALA A 134 -14.76 -8.44 -0.79
CA ALA A 134 -15.38 -9.58 -0.12
C ALA A 134 -14.92 -10.92 -0.73
N PHE A 135 -14.76 -10.97 -2.05
CA PHE A 135 -14.30 -12.17 -2.79
C PHE A 135 -12.82 -12.07 -3.20
N LYS A 136 -11.91 -12.10 -2.21
CA LYS A 136 -10.45 -12.21 -2.44
C LYS A 136 -10.09 -13.60 -2.96
N ASP A 137 -9.08 -13.66 -3.84
CA ASP A 137 -8.49 -14.91 -4.33
C ASP A 137 -9.49 -15.96 -4.87
N LEU A 138 -10.64 -15.51 -5.38
CA LEU A 138 -11.68 -16.35 -5.98
C LEU A 138 -11.14 -17.27 -7.10
N ASP A 139 -10.11 -16.84 -7.81
CA ASP A 139 -9.40 -17.59 -8.84
C ASP A 139 -8.54 -18.74 -8.27
N LYS A 140 -8.16 -18.67 -7.00
CA LYS A 140 -7.35 -19.69 -6.30
C LYS A 140 -8.19 -20.65 -5.46
N THR A 141 -9.49 -20.39 -5.34
CA THR A 141 -10.36 -21.23 -4.51
C THR A 141 -10.81 -22.48 -5.25
N GLU A 142 -10.78 -23.61 -4.55
CA GLU A 142 -11.34 -24.87 -5.04
C GLU A 142 -12.80 -25.07 -4.60
N VAL A 143 -13.38 -24.08 -3.90
CA VAL A 143 -14.75 -24.15 -3.39
C VAL A 143 -15.74 -24.26 -4.55
N LYS A 144 -16.63 -25.25 -4.44
CA LYS A 144 -17.73 -25.51 -5.37
C LYS A 144 -19.04 -25.51 -4.61
N LEU A 145 -20.10 -25.03 -5.26
CA LEU A 145 -21.45 -25.01 -4.72
C LEU A 145 -22.30 -26.06 -5.40
N LEU A 146 -23.11 -26.76 -4.61
CA LEU A 146 -24.16 -27.63 -5.13
C LEU A 146 -25.40 -26.78 -5.43
N VAL A 147 -25.70 -26.61 -6.71
CA VAL A 147 -26.80 -25.76 -7.17
C VAL A 147 -27.94 -26.64 -7.66
N LYS A 148 -29.14 -26.41 -7.13
CA LYS A 148 -30.37 -27.06 -7.59
C LYS A 148 -30.99 -26.27 -8.74
N ASP A 149 -31.25 -26.92 -9.88
CA ASP A 149 -31.94 -26.33 -11.01
C ASP A 149 -33.49 -26.41 -10.85
N LEU A 150 -34.22 -25.72 -11.73
CA LEU A 150 -35.69 -25.71 -11.73
C LEU A 150 -36.31 -27.08 -12.07
N LYS A 151 -35.51 -28.02 -12.59
CA LYS A 151 -35.90 -29.40 -12.91
C LYS A 151 -35.58 -30.37 -11.77
N ASN A 152 -35.28 -29.87 -10.56
CA ASN A 152 -34.89 -30.64 -9.39
C ASN A 152 -33.58 -31.46 -9.54
N ARG A 153 -32.71 -31.10 -10.49
CA ARG A 153 -31.38 -31.71 -10.61
C ARG A 153 -30.37 -30.88 -9.82
N TYR A 154 -29.34 -31.56 -9.35
CA TYR A 154 -28.21 -30.91 -8.68
C TYR A 154 -27.01 -30.88 -9.62
N GLU A 155 -26.35 -29.73 -9.67
CA GLU A 155 -25.14 -29.49 -10.44
C GLU A 155 -24.08 -28.91 -9.51
N ILE A 156 -22.83 -29.34 -9.68
CA ILE A 156 -21.69 -28.77 -8.95
C ILE A 156 -21.13 -27.63 -9.80
N LYS A 157 -21.10 -26.42 -9.24
CA LYS A 157 -20.53 -25.24 -9.91
C LYS A 157 -19.37 -24.65 -9.13
N PRO A 158 -18.27 -24.27 -9.78
CA PRO A 158 -17.23 -23.44 -9.17
C PRO A 158 -17.81 -22.15 -8.59
N LEU A 159 -17.26 -21.67 -7.47
CA LEU A 159 -17.73 -20.45 -6.81
C LEU A 159 -17.71 -19.24 -7.75
N ILE A 160 -16.71 -19.14 -8.63
CA ILE A 160 -16.56 -18.06 -9.62
C ILE A 160 -17.71 -17.99 -10.64
N GLU A 161 -18.40 -19.10 -10.88
CA GLU A 161 -19.53 -19.17 -11.82
C GLU A 161 -20.88 -18.84 -11.16
N CYS A 162 -20.90 -18.64 -9.84
CA CYS A 162 -22.13 -18.43 -9.07
C CYS A 162 -22.45 -16.93 -8.86
N GLY A 163 -21.99 -16.06 -9.76
CA GLY A 163 -22.20 -14.62 -9.69
C GLY A 163 -23.68 -14.19 -9.73
N ASP A 164 -24.52 -14.97 -10.40
CA ASP A 164 -25.98 -14.80 -10.44
C ASP A 164 -26.62 -14.71 -9.04
N LYS A 165 -26.05 -15.42 -8.06
CA LYS A 165 -26.51 -15.42 -6.66
C LYS A 165 -25.60 -14.62 -5.73
N LEU A 166 -24.30 -14.56 -6.03
CA LEU A 166 -23.29 -14.05 -5.10
C LEU A 166 -22.91 -12.59 -5.33
N ASN A 167 -23.18 -12.00 -6.50
CA ASN A 167 -22.84 -10.60 -6.80
C ASN A 167 -23.45 -9.62 -5.80
N GLN A 168 -24.62 -9.94 -5.22
CA GLN A 168 -25.24 -9.10 -4.17
C GLN A 168 -24.39 -8.97 -2.90
N TYR A 169 -23.49 -9.92 -2.64
CA TYR A 169 -22.58 -9.91 -1.49
C TYR A 169 -21.22 -9.31 -1.82
N GLN A 170 -20.96 -9.03 -3.10
CA GLN A 170 -19.72 -8.40 -3.50
C GLN A 170 -19.76 -6.91 -3.16
N ILE A 171 -18.77 -6.48 -2.39
CA ILE A 171 -18.51 -5.07 -2.10
C ILE A 171 -17.01 -4.85 -2.18
N ILE A 172 -16.61 -3.84 -2.95
CA ILE A 172 -15.22 -3.36 -2.97
C ILE A 172 -15.19 -2.04 -2.19
N LYS A 173 -14.53 -2.05 -1.04
CA LYS A 173 -14.38 -0.88 -0.17
C LYS A 173 -13.04 -0.23 -0.42
N TYR A 174 -13.03 1.06 -0.68
CA TYR A 174 -11.82 1.88 -0.75
C TYR A 174 -11.75 2.77 0.50
N CYS A 175 -10.64 2.68 1.22
CA CYS A 175 -10.30 3.57 2.33
C CYS A 175 -9.19 4.51 1.86
N ILE A 176 -9.52 5.79 1.71
CA ILE A 176 -8.62 6.84 1.25
C ILE A 176 -8.17 7.62 2.47
N ARG A 177 -6.87 7.75 2.68
CA ARG A 177 -6.26 8.48 3.79
C ARG A 177 -5.16 9.39 3.30
N VAL A 178 -5.05 10.55 3.93
CA VAL A 178 -3.92 11.45 3.76
C VAL A 178 -3.28 11.68 5.12
N PHE A 179 -1.97 11.51 5.16
CA PHE A 179 -1.13 11.76 6.32
C PHE A 179 -0.17 12.89 6.01
N VAL A 180 0.10 13.72 7.02
CA VAL A 180 1.06 14.83 6.95
C VAL A 180 1.97 14.74 8.17
N ASP A 181 3.24 15.06 8.00
CA ASP A 181 4.20 15.19 9.10
C ASP A 181 3.57 16.03 10.23
N ARG A 182 3.67 15.50 11.45
CA ARG A 182 3.03 16.04 12.65
C ARG A 182 3.46 17.49 12.90
N ASP A 183 4.74 17.80 12.69
CA ASP A 183 5.33 19.09 13.08
C ASP A 183 4.84 20.23 12.17
N ILE A 184 4.27 19.89 11.01
CA ILE A 184 3.76 20.84 10.03
C ILE A 184 2.25 20.72 9.82
N LYS A 185 1.56 19.91 10.64
CA LYS A 185 0.11 19.67 10.55
C LYS A 185 -0.70 20.97 10.51
N GLU A 186 -0.23 22.01 11.21
CA GLU A 186 -0.91 23.32 11.25
C GLU A 186 -0.98 24.02 9.89
N ARG A 187 -0.12 23.65 8.92
CA ARG A 187 -0.19 24.14 7.52
C ARG A 187 -1.37 23.55 6.75
N VAL A 188 -2.07 22.55 7.30
CA VAL A 188 -3.21 21.91 6.64
C VAL A 188 -4.46 22.78 6.82
N THR A 189 -4.85 23.47 5.76
CA THR A 189 -6.02 24.35 5.79
C THR A 189 -7.31 23.59 5.43
N PRO A 190 -8.49 24.10 5.84
CA PRO A 190 -9.78 23.54 5.44
C PRO A 190 -9.95 23.45 3.92
N GLU A 191 -9.38 24.39 3.15
CA GLU A 191 -9.44 24.39 1.68
C GLU A 191 -8.70 23.19 1.08
N ILE A 192 -7.57 22.78 1.66
CA ILE A 192 -6.84 21.59 1.23
C ILE A 192 -7.71 20.35 1.45
N ILE A 193 -8.30 20.22 2.64
CA ILE A 193 -9.18 19.09 2.98
C ILE A 193 -10.42 19.05 2.06
N TYR A 194 -11.02 20.21 1.79
CA TYR A 194 -12.15 20.33 0.87
C TYR A 194 -11.79 19.85 -0.55
N LYS A 195 -10.64 20.27 -1.08
CA LYS A 195 -10.17 19.84 -2.41
C LYS A 195 -9.91 18.34 -2.47
N ILE A 196 -9.28 17.77 -1.44
CA ILE A 196 -9.05 16.32 -1.31
C ILE A 196 -10.39 15.58 -1.35
N ASN A 197 -11.34 16.00 -0.51
CA ASN A 197 -12.67 15.39 -0.44
C ASN A 197 -13.41 15.47 -1.77
N TYR A 198 -13.41 16.65 -2.40
CA TYR A 198 -14.06 16.85 -3.70
C TYR A 198 -13.51 15.91 -4.78
N ILE A 199 -12.18 15.76 -4.87
CA ILE A 199 -11.55 14.83 -5.83
C ILE A 199 -11.92 13.38 -5.49
N ALA A 200 -11.80 12.98 -4.22
CA ALA A 200 -12.09 11.61 -3.78
C ALA A 200 -13.52 11.21 -4.12
N VAL A 201 -14.51 12.04 -3.76
CA VAL A 201 -15.93 11.79 -4.03
C VAL A 201 -16.19 11.75 -5.54
N LYS A 202 -15.68 12.72 -6.30
CA LYS A 202 -15.86 12.77 -7.76
C LYS A 202 -15.28 11.54 -8.46
N ARG A 203 -14.13 11.04 -7.99
CA ARG A 203 -13.48 9.85 -8.58
C ARG A 203 -14.16 8.54 -8.18
N ILE A 204 -14.68 8.45 -6.96
CA ILE A 204 -15.49 7.29 -6.52
C ILE A 204 -16.79 7.20 -7.31
N ALA A 205 -17.43 8.32 -7.64
CA ALA A 205 -18.65 8.34 -8.44
C ALA A 205 -18.47 7.76 -9.86
N LEU A 206 -17.23 7.68 -10.37
CA LEU A 206 -16.93 7.05 -11.66
C LEU A 206 -16.79 5.52 -11.59
N LEU A 207 -16.76 4.95 -10.38
CA LEU A 207 -16.69 3.51 -10.16
C LEU A 207 -18.05 2.87 -9.87
N ASN A 208 -19.06 3.67 -9.51
CA ASN A 208 -20.43 3.23 -9.24
C ASN A 208 -21.33 3.48 -10.45
#